data_AF-A0A418SYU3-F1
#
_entry.id   AF-A0A418SYU3-F1
#
_cell.length_a   1.000
_cell.length_b   1.000
_cell.length_c   1.000
_cell.angle_alpha   90.00
_cell.angle_beta   90.00
_cell.angle_gamma   90.00
#
_symmetry.space_group_name_H-M   'P 1'
#
loop_
_entity.id
_entity.type
_entity.pdbx_description
1 polymer ?
#
loop_
_entity_poly.entity_id
_entity_poly.type
_entity_poly.pdbx_seq_one_letter_code
_entity_poly.pdbx_strand_id
1 'polypeptide(L)'
;MSILKQVKSVLKSKDVSQLIVEYANGSTKEYSLDGKNGSKSAIKDILDSIKWKDVAEVQFVLDDDEDDDDDDDDDDDDEVNVRSVNDDDYDDDDDDDYDDDDDDDDDDDDDDDDDDDDDDDDDDDDDDDDDDDDDDDDDDDDDDN
;
A
#
# COMPACT_ATOMS: atom_id res chain seq x y z
N MET A 1 -6.18 18.33 8.50
CA MET A 1 -6.47 17.15 7.65
C MET A 1 -6.21 15.88 8.45
N SER A 2 -6.90 14.78 8.15
CA SER A 2 -6.63 13.48 8.79
C SER A 2 -5.47 12.79 8.07
N ILE A 3 -4.56 12.12 8.81
CA ILE A 3 -3.43 11.36 8.27
C ILE A 3 -3.91 10.36 7.21
N LEU A 4 -5.04 9.68 7.47
CA LEU A 4 -5.66 8.76 6.51
C LEU A 4 -5.96 9.41 5.15
N LYS A 5 -6.39 10.68 5.13
CA LYS A 5 -6.68 11.38 3.86
C LYS A 5 -5.39 11.65 3.08
N GLN A 6 -4.31 12.05 3.76
CA GLN A 6 -3.01 12.26 3.13
C GLN A 6 -2.45 10.95 2.57
N VAL A 7 -2.53 9.86 3.34
CA VAL A 7 -2.08 8.53 2.91
C VAL A 7 -2.84 8.06 1.68
N LYS A 8 -4.17 8.20 1.67
CA LYS A 8 -4.99 7.87 0.49
C LYS A 8 -4.64 8.71 -0.73
N SER A 9 -4.26 9.97 -0.55
CA SER A 9 -3.83 10.84 -1.65
C SER A 9 -2.52 10.35 -2.25
N VAL A 10 -1.52 10.06 -1.41
CA VAL A 10 -0.20 9.57 -1.86
C VAL A 10 -0.34 8.24 -2.60
N LEU A 11 -1.11 7.29 -2.05
CA LEU A 11 -1.35 5.98 -2.67
C LEU A 11 -2.16 6.04 -3.98
N LYS A 12 -2.80 7.18 -4.29
CA LYS A 12 -3.47 7.40 -5.58
C LYS A 12 -2.55 8.02 -6.62
N SER A 13 -1.55 8.79 -6.18
CA SER A 13 -0.69 9.60 -7.04
C SER A 13 0.69 8.97 -7.27
N LYS A 14 1.11 8.03 -6.44
CA LYS A 14 2.43 7.41 -6.49
C LYS A 14 2.35 5.90 -6.35
N ASP A 15 3.25 5.22 -7.06
CA ASP A 15 3.47 3.80 -6.87
C ASP A 15 4.30 3.55 -5.60
N VAL A 16 3.62 3.13 -4.54
CA VAL A 16 4.21 2.83 -3.24
C VAL A 16 4.41 1.33 -3.09
N SER A 17 5.64 0.87 -2.91
CA SER A 17 5.95 -0.53 -2.65
C SER A 17 5.74 -0.93 -1.19
N GLN A 18 5.93 0.01 -0.25
CA GLN A 18 5.75 -0.25 1.18
C GLN A 18 5.19 0.95 1.96
N LEU A 19 4.26 0.67 2.87
CA LEU A 19 3.69 1.62 3.83
C LEU A 19 4.18 1.30 5.24
N ILE A 20 4.87 2.24 5.88
CA ILE A 20 5.38 2.11 7.25
C ILE A 20 4.58 3.05 8.15
N VAL A 21 3.98 2.50 9.20
CA VAL A 21 3.14 3.24 10.14
C VAL A 21 3.78 3.20 11.52
N GLU A 22 4.09 4.38 12.06
CA GLU A 22 4.53 4.55 13.45
C GLU A 22 3.35 4.97 14.32
N TYR A 23 3.13 4.23 15.42
CA TYR A 23 2.10 4.53 16.40
C TYR A 23 2.65 5.37 17.55
N ALA A 24 1.77 6.10 18.25
CA ALA A 24 2.12 6.96 19.38
C ALA A 24 2.78 6.22 20.57
N ASN A 25 2.69 4.89 20.61
CA ASN A 25 3.40 4.05 21.57
C ASN A 25 4.86 3.73 21.16
N GLY A 26 5.33 4.25 20.01
CA GLY A 26 6.65 4.00 19.43
C GLY A 26 6.79 2.66 18.71
N SER A 27 5.70 1.89 18.55
CA SER A 27 5.71 0.69 17.71
C SER A 27 5.56 1.06 16.25
N THR A 28 6.23 0.31 15.38
CA THR A 28 6.14 0.46 13.94
C THR A 28 5.51 -0.78 13.32
N LYS A 29 4.76 -0.59 12.24
CA LYS A 29 4.19 -1.68 11.45
C LYS A 29 4.36 -1.41 9.97
N GLU A 30 4.86 -2.42 9.28
CA GLU A 30 5.21 -2.36 7.87
C GLU A 30 4.19 -3.16 7.07
N TYR A 31 3.70 -2.57 5.99
CA TYR A 31 2.73 -3.16 5.08
C TYR A 31 3.33 -3.16 3.68
N SER A 32 3.63 -4.34 3.16
CA SER A 32 4.05 -4.51 1.78
C SER A 32 2.85 -4.35 0.85
N LEU A 33 2.98 -3.41 -0.08
CA LEU A 33 2.05 -3.09 -1.15
C LEU A 33 2.53 -3.60 -2.51
N ASP A 34 3.70 -4.23 -2.54
CA ASP A 34 4.28 -4.90 -3.70
C ASP A 34 3.28 -5.90 -4.31
N GLY A 35 3.06 -5.79 -5.62
CA GLY A 35 2.05 -6.57 -6.35
C GLY A 35 0.57 -6.25 -6.02
N LYS A 36 0.31 -5.34 -5.06
CA LYS A 36 -1.03 -4.88 -4.65
C LYS A 36 -1.33 -3.45 -5.07
N ASN A 37 -0.34 -2.72 -5.61
CA ASN A 37 -0.49 -1.32 -6.03
C ASN A 37 -1.63 -1.06 -7.03
N GLY A 38 -1.99 -2.06 -7.86
CA GLY A 38 -3.13 -1.95 -8.78
C GLY A 38 -4.49 -2.31 -8.16
N SER A 39 -4.51 -2.94 -6.99
CA SER A 39 -5.72 -3.51 -6.40
C SER A 39 -6.25 -2.62 -5.29
N LYS A 40 -7.08 -1.63 -5.67
CA LYS A 40 -7.71 -0.66 -4.74
C LYS A 40 -8.37 -1.33 -3.53
N SER A 41 -8.92 -2.54 -3.71
CA SER A 41 -9.51 -3.32 -2.61
C SER A 41 -8.48 -3.72 -1.57
N ALA A 42 -7.36 -4.32 -1.99
CA ALA A 42 -6.33 -4.79 -1.08
C ALA A 42 -5.68 -3.64 -0.28
N ILE A 43 -5.49 -2.49 -0.92
CA ILE A 43 -5.01 -1.28 -0.25
C ILE A 43 -6.04 -0.80 0.77
N LYS A 44 -7.33 -0.78 0.42
CA LYS A 44 -8.40 -0.38 1.34
C LYS A 44 -8.44 -1.27 2.58
N ASP A 45 -8.35 -2.59 2.40
CA ASP A 45 -8.34 -3.56 3.52
C ASP A 45 -7.16 -3.32 4.48
N ILE A 46 -5.99 -3.00 3.94
CA ILE A 46 -4.81 -2.62 4.74
C ILE A 46 -5.09 -1.34 5.52
N LEU A 47 -5.63 -0.31 4.88
CA LEU A 47 -5.94 0.97 5.51
C LEU A 47 -7.02 0.83 6.60
N ASP A 48 -8.05 0.02 6.38
CA ASP A 48 -9.10 -0.26 7.37
C ASP A 48 -8.58 -1.08 8.56
N SER A 49 -7.53 -1.90 8.37
CA SER A 49 -6.87 -2.63 9.46
C SER A 49 -6.09 -1.73 10.44
N ILE A 50 -5.77 -0.49 10.03
CA ILE A 50 -4.93 0.43 10.80
C ILE A 50 -5.78 1.29 11.74
N LYS A 51 -5.40 1.34 13.02
CA LYS A 51 -6.01 2.23 14.01
C LYS A 51 -5.45 3.66 13.87
N TRP A 52 -5.97 4.42 12.91
CA TRP A 52 -5.52 5.80 12.59
C TRP A 52 -5.55 6.79 13.76
N LYS A 53 -6.32 6.53 14.81
CA LYS A 53 -6.34 7.35 16.03
C LYS A 53 -5.03 7.27 16.82
N ASP A 54 -4.31 6.16 16.68
CA ASP A 54 -3.07 5.88 17.40
C ASP A 54 -1.82 6.12 16.54
N VAL A 55 -1.99 6.53 15.27
CA VAL A 55 -0.89 6.77 14.34
C VAL A 55 -0.25 8.12 14.62
N ALA A 56 1.08 8.13 14.77
CA ALA A 56 1.89 9.32 14.96
C ALA A 56 2.51 9.79 13.63
N GLU A 57 3.09 8.87 12.86
CA GLU A 57 3.78 9.15 11.60
C GLU A 57 3.55 8.03 10.58
N VAL A 58 3.64 8.39 9.29
CA VAL A 58 3.57 7.45 8.17
C VAL A 58 4.69 7.75 7.19
N GLN A 59 5.36 6.70 6.73
CA GLN A 59 6.41 6.77 5.72
C GLN A 59 6.06 5.85 4.55
N PHE A 60 6.51 6.23 3.35
CA PHE A 60 6.27 5.52 2.10
C PHE A 60 7.60 5.15 1.47
N VAL A 61 7.71 3.92 0.98
CA VAL A 61 8.79 3.49 0.10
C VAL A 61 8.21 3.42 -1.30
N LEU A 62 8.85 4.13 -2.24
CA LEU A 62 8.47 4.13 -3.65
C LEU A 62 9.25 3.03 -4.37
N ASP A 63 8.62 2.42 -5.37
CA ASP A 63 9.29 1.52 -6.30
C ASP A 63 9.98 2.39 -7.36
N ASP A 64 11.24 2.74 -7.10
CA ASP A 64 12.06 3.59 -7.96
C ASP A 64 12.72 2.69 -9.01
N ASP A 65 11.92 2.13 -9.92
CA ASP A 65 12.38 1.28 -11.04
C ASP A 65 12.50 2.07 -12.36
N GLU A 66 12.53 3.42 -12.29
CA GLU A 66 12.78 4.31 -13.43
C GLU A 66 14.04 5.17 -13.22
N ASP A 67 15.18 4.52 -12.95
CA ASP A 67 16.49 5.00 -13.41
C ASP A 67 16.56 4.81 -14.94
N ASP A 68 15.77 5.58 -15.70
CA ASP A 68 16.06 5.85 -17.11
C ASP A 68 16.81 7.19 -17.14
N ASP A 69 18.05 7.11 -16.66
CA ASP A 69 19.16 8.03 -16.93
C ASP A 69 19.34 8.15 -18.46
N ASP A 70 18.49 8.96 -19.10
CA ASP A 70 18.70 9.46 -20.46
C ASP A 70 18.76 11.00 -20.44
N ASP A 71 19.36 11.56 -19.38
CA ASP A 71 19.93 12.91 -19.42
C ASP A 71 21.34 12.78 -20.03
N ASP A 72 21.33 12.68 -21.37
CA ASP A 72 22.51 12.77 -22.23
C ASP A 72 23.14 14.16 -22.01
N ASP A 73 24.06 14.18 -21.04
CA ASP A 73 24.92 15.28 -20.63
C ASP A 73 25.86 15.64 -21.81
N ASP A 74 25.34 16.36 -22.81
CA ASP A 74 26.15 16.99 -23.85
C ASP A 74 26.77 18.28 -23.27
N ASP A 75 27.86 18.02 -22.56
CA ASP A 75 29.01 18.86 -22.22
C ASP A 75 29.28 19.99 -23.23
N ASP A 76 28.83 21.22 -22.93
CA ASP A 76 29.39 22.43 -23.55
C ASP A 76 29.86 23.42 -22.46
N ASP A 77 31.04 23.09 -21.96
CA ASP A 77 32.14 23.96 -21.51
C ASP A 77 31.96 25.46 -21.83
N ASP A 78 31.71 26.30 -20.81
CA ASP A 78 32.23 27.68 -20.85
C ASP A 78 32.44 28.27 -19.44
N GLU A 79 33.72 28.37 -19.05
CA GLU A 79 34.21 29.10 -17.88
C GLU A 79 33.79 30.58 -17.93
N VAL A 80 32.82 31.00 -17.10
CA VAL A 80 32.61 32.43 -16.81
C VAL A 80 32.74 32.75 -15.32
N ASN A 81 33.96 33.16 -14.97
CA ASN A 81 34.32 33.84 -13.74
C ASN A 81 33.60 35.22 -13.64
N VAL A 82 32.48 35.31 -12.91
CA VAL A 82 31.85 36.59 -12.55
C VAL A 82 31.34 36.65 -11.11
N ARG A 83 32.19 37.26 -10.26
CA ARG A 83 31.85 38.35 -9.33
C ARG A 83 30.56 38.24 -8.50
N SER A 84 30.72 38.09 -7.19
CA SER A 84 29.69 38.28 -6.16
C SER A 84 28.80 39.50 -6.42
N VAL A 85 27.49 39.26 -6.53
CA VAL A 85 26.46 40.28 -6.40
C VAL A 85 25.39 39.76 -5.43
N ASN A 86 25.06 40.65 -4.51
CA ASN A 86 24.04 40.59 -3.47
C ASN A 86 22.73 41.11 -4.10
N ASP A 87 21.59 40.40 -3.94
CA ASP A 87 20.18 40.87 -4.06
C ASP A 87 19.31 39.58 -3.99
N ASP A 88 18.49 39.33 -2.96
CA ASP A 88 17.18 39.93 -2.65
C ASP A 88 16.03 39.46 -3.58
N ASP A 89 14.99 38.90 -2.95
CA ASP A 89 13.60 38.66 -3.40
C ASP A 89 13.32 37.84 -4.68
N TYR A 90 12.85 36.60 -4.48
CA TYR A 90 11.79 36.03 -5.32
C TYR A 90 10.74 35.33 -4.46
N ASP A 91 9.69 36.10 -4.22
CA ASP A 91 8.29 35.71 -4.03
C ASP A 91 7.92 34.68 -5.11
N ASP A 92 7.53 33.46 -4.72
CA ASP A 92 6.96 32.47 -5.63
C ASP A 92 5.52 32.21 -5.18
N ASP A 93 4.63 32.99 -5.80
CA ASP A 93 3.18 32.77 -5.91
C ASP A 93 2.97 31.39 -6.56
N ASP A 94 2.71 30.35 -5.77
CA ASP A 94 2.20 29.08 -6.29
C ASP A 94 0.67 29.13 -6.32
N ASP A 95 0.20 29.58 -7.48
CA ASP A 95 -1.17 29.71 -7.96
C ASP A 95 -1.70 28.33 -8.37
N ASP A 96 -2.08 27.50 -7.39
CA ASP A 96 -2.82 26.25 -7.64
C ASP A 96 -4.33 26.48 -7.57
N ASP A 97 -4.82 27.19 -8.59
CA ASP A 97 -6.22 27.35 -8.97
C ASP A 97 -6.73 26.00 -9.53
N TYR A 98 -6.97 25.00 -8.66
CA TYR A 98 -7.70 23.80 -9.07
C TYR A 98 -9.19 24.06 -9.00
N ASP A 99 -9.64 24.47 -10.17
CA ASP A 99 -11.00 24.57 -10.66
C ASP A 99 -11.96 23.55 -10.03
N ASP A 100 -13.07 24.14 -9.63
CA ASP A 100 -14.36 23.60 -9.27
C ASP A 100 -14.89 22.67 -10.37
N ASP A 101 -15.00 21.37 -10.09
CA ASP A 101 -16.02 20.51 -10.71
C ASP A 101 -16.71 19.75 -9.56
N ASP A 102 -17.52 20.52 -8.85
CA ASP A 102 -18.94 20.25 -8.62
C ASP A 102 -19.49 19.09 -9.49
N ASP A 103 -19.49 17.87 -8.95
CA ASP A 103 -20.48 16.84 -9.30
C ASP A 103 -21.02 16.28 -7.99
N ASP A 104 -21.86 17.11 -7.37
CA ASP A 104 -23.10 16.67 -6.70
C ASP A 104 -23.87 15.75 -7.68
N ASP A 105 -23.62 14.44 -7.58
CA ASP A 105 -24.65 13.44 -7.91
C ASP A 105 -25.01 12.71 -6.61
N ASP A 106 -25.92 13.36 -5.89
CA ASP A 106 -27.01 12.71 -5.17
C ASP A 106 -27.59 11.59 -6.06
N ASP A 107 -27.29 10.34 -5.75
CA ASP A 107 -28.23 9.23 -5.96
C ASP A 107 -28.46 8.58 -4.58
N ASP A 108 -29.28 9.30 -3.80
CA ASP A 108 -30.32 8.70 -2.97
C ASP A 108 -31.18 7.82 -3.89
N ASP A 109 -30.90 6.52 -3.92
CA ASP A 109 -31.94 5.52 -4.18
C ASP A 109 -32.02 4.62 -2.93
N ASP A 110 -32.83 5.11 -1.99
CA ASP A 110 -33.81 4.29 -1.27
C ASP A 110 -34.30 3.15 -2.18
N ASP A 111 -34.18 1.90 -1.76
CA ASP A 111 -35.36 1.14 -1.33
C ASP A 111 -34.97 -0.30 -0.97
N ASP A 112 -35.58 -0.72 0.13
CA ASP A 112 -35.96 -2.07 0.50
C ASP A 112 -35.85 -3.15 -0.61
N ASP A 113 -35.21 -4.26 -0.29
CA ASP A 113 -35.97 -5.51 -0.26
C ASP A 113 -35.35 -6.48 0.75
N ASP A 114 -36.11 -6.67 1.82
CA ASP A 114 -36.28 -7.97 2.47
C ASP A 114 -36.30 -9.08 1.41
N ASP A 115 -35.44 -10.07 1.56
CA ASP A 115 -35.87 -11.45 1.39
C ASP A 115 -35.10 -12.33 2.37
N ASP A 116 -35.77 -12.56 3.51
CA ASP A 116 -35.92 -13.92 4.03
C ASP A 116 -35.95 -14.91 2.85
N ASP A 117 -35.02 -15.86 2.80
CA ASP A 117 -35.48 -17.24 2.76
C ASP A 117 -34.36 -18.19 3.19
N ASP A 118 -34.74 -18.98 4.18
CA ASP A 118 -34.28 -20.33 4.44
C ASP A 118 -33.83 -21.04 3.15
N ASP A 119 -32.69 -21.73 3.22
CA ASP A 119 -32.75 -23.17 2.99
C ASP A 119 -31.54 -23.84 3.64
N ASP A 120 -31.87 -24.59 4.70
CA ASP A 120 -31.31 -25.92 4.94
C ASP A 120 -30.97 -26.60 3.61
N ASP A 121 -29.73 -27.01 3.43
CA ASP A 121 -29.48 -28.32 2.83
C ASP A 121 -28.24 -28.93 3.49
N ASP A 122 -28.54 -29.80 4.46
CA ASP A 122 -27.90 -31.11 4.58
C ASP A 122 -27.48 -31.62 3.20
N ASP A 123 -26.19 -31.90 3.02
CA ASP A 123 -25.74 -33.13 2.36
C ASP A 123 -24.24 -33.28 2.72
N ASP A 124 -23.91 -34.13 3.68
CA ASP A 124 -23.67 -35.59 3.52
C ASP A 124 -22.51 -35.91 2.58
N ASP A 125 -21.70 -36.86 3.06
CA ASP A 125 -20.70 -37.65 2.34
C ASP A 125 -19.46 -36.93 1.76
N ASP A 126 -18.35 -37.07 2.47
CA ASP A 126 -17.36 -38.04 1.99
C ASP A 126 -16.52 -38.54 3.18
N ASP A 127 -16.94 -39.71 3.69
CA ASP A 127 -16.03 -40.78 4.03
C ASP A 127 -14.98 -40.91 2.91
N ASP A 128 -13.70 -40.68 3.22
CA ASP A 128 -12.66 -41.49 2.61
C ASP A 128 -11.54 -41.68 3.63
N ASP A 129 -11.63 -42.85 4.27
CA ASP A 129 -10.52 -43.77 4.47
C ASP A 129 -9.20 -43.31 3.85
N ASP A 130 -8.18 -43.17 4.70
CA ASP A 130 -6.99 -43.98 4.45
C ASP A 130 -6.30 -44.26 5.79
N ASP A 131 -6.60 -45.47 6.27
CA ASP A 131 -5.65 -46.35 6.95
C ASP A 131 -4.22 -46.12 6.44
N ASP A 132 -3.32 -45.76 7.34
CA ASP A 132 -1.92 -46.19 7.24
C ASP A 132 -1.38 -46.39 8.66
N ASP A 133 -2.09 -47.26 9.37
CA ASP A 133 -1.54 -48.07 10.46
C ASP A 133 -1.01 -49.36 9.79
N ASP A 134 0.24 -49.34 9.32
CA ASP A 134 1.00 -50.58 9.17
C ASP A 134 2.43 -50.38 9.66
N ASP A 135 2.66 -51.04 10.79
CA ASP A 135 3.95 -51.52 11.28
C ASP A 135 4.82 -52.07 10.14
N ASP A 136 6.11 -51.74 10.15
CA ASP A 136 7.19 -52.73 10.03
C ASP A 136 8.52 -51.97 10.24
N ASP A 137 9.19 -52.18 11.37
CA ASP A 137 10.23 -53.21 11.51
C ASP A 137 11.39 -52.99 10.54
N ASP A 138 12.49 -52.48 11.09
CA ASP A 138 13.84 -53.07 10.99
C ASP A 138 14.81 -52.02 11.58
N ASP A 139 15.37 -52.27 12.76
CA ASP A 139 16.68 -52.95 12.87
C ASP A 139 17.68 -52.38 11.86
N ASP A 140 18.60 -51.54 12.31
CA ASP A 140 19.95 -52.05 12.51
C ASP A 140 20.87 -51.02 13.17
N ASP A 141 21.57 -51.55 14.17
CA ASP A 141 22.90 -51.18 14.62
C ASP A 141 23.80 -50.57 13.54
N ASP A 142 24.54 -49.52 13.91
CA ASP A 142 25.97 -49.31 13.59
C ASP A 142 26.28 -47.81 13.81
N ASP A 143 27.38 -47.38 14.40
CA ASP A 143 28.54 -48.04 14.97
C ASP A 143 29.28 -46.94 15.73
N ASP A 144 30.18 -47.38 16.59
CA ASP A 144 31.14 -46.67 17.40
C ASP A 144 31.81 -45.42 16.78
N ASN A 145 32.13 -44.50 17.71
CA ASN A 145 33.33 -43.65 17.80
C ASN A 145 33.28 -42.18 17.31
#